data_AF-A0A443ZQ36-F1
#
_entry.id   AF-A0A443ZQ36-F1
#
_cell.length_a   1.000
_cell.length_b   1.000
_cell.length_c   1.000
_cell.angle_alpha   90.00
_cell.angle_beta   90.00
_cell.angle_gamma   90.00
#
_symmetry.space_group_name_H-M   'P 1'
#
loop_
_entity.id
_entity.type
_entity.pdbx_description
1 polymer ?
#
loop_
_entity_poly.entity_id
_entity_poly.type
_entity_poly.pdbx_seq_one_letter_code
_entity_poly.pdbx_strand_id
1 'polypeptide(L)'
;MRKVAMVMAVLALAGCENEVEGVHKQIAEQLPNPKTAKFGNVRIDKQGAICGQVRSKDDAGKFLPYRSYVAIKQADGYQIILADKGSNLQIREICGGADLQRRADALADQPAPEGWDVEIVQGPNMGALSDMTARLIEKQIPSSVEYRDGKPVVLLGPFPSKADAEARQADVMAALGTDSVVIQHGVTR
;
A
#
# COMPACT_ATOMS: atom_id res chain seq x y z
N MET A 1 -13.10 1.45 24.27
CA MET A 1 -14.06 1.11 23.19
C MET A 1 -13.31 0.38 22.10
N ARG A 2 -13.45 -0.95 21.99
CA ARG A 2 -12.84 -1.73 20.91
C ARG A 2 -13.57 -1.38 19.61
N LYS A 3 -12.88 -0.72 18.67
CA LYS A 3 -13.41 -0.46 17.33
C LYS A 3 -13.55 -1.81 16.63
N VAL A 4 -14.77 -2.27 16.45
CA VAL A 4 -15.10 -3.46 15.68
C VAL A 4 -14.87 -3.11 14.22
N ALA A 5 -13.87 -3.73 13.58
CA ALA A 5 -13.69 -3.66 12.14
C ALA A 5 -14.90 -4.31 11.47
N MET A 6 -15.73 -3.51 10.79
CA MET A 6 -16.86 -4.01 10.03
C MET A 6 -16.34 -4.71 8.77
N VAL A 7 -16.57 -6.02 8.68
CA VAL A 7 -16.38 -6.82 7.46
C VAL A 7 -17.72 -6.87 6.75
N MET A 8 -17.87 -6.15 5.63
CA MET A 8 -19.04 -6.23 4.75
C MET A 8 -18.69 -7.12 3.56
N ALA A 9 -19.33 -8.28 3.45
CA ALA A 9 -19.26 -9.16 2.29
C ALA A 9 -20.39 -8.78 1.31
N VAL A 10 -20.05 -8.42 0.07
CA VAL A 10 -21.02 -8.13 -0.99
C VAL A 10 -20.65 -8.97 -2.22
N LEU A 11 -21.64 -9.71 -2.76
CA LEU A 11 -21.50 -10.62 -3.89
C LEU A 11 -21.97 -9.92 -5.18
N ALA A 12 -21.24 -10.05 -6.29
CA ALA A 12 -21.63 -9.50 -7.59
C ALA A 12 -21.34 -10.48 -8.75
N LEU A 13 -22.28 -10.50 -9.71
CA LEU A 13 -22.35 -11.40 -10.87
C LEU A 13 -21.21 -11.16 -11.89
N ALA A 14 -20.66 -12.26 -12.42
CA ALA A 14 -19.43 -12.31 -13.19
C ALA A 14 -19.57 -11.90 -14.67
N GLY A 15 -18.66 -11.03 -15.10
CA GLY A 15 -18.19 -10.83 -16.48
C GLY A 15 -16.77 -10.25 -16.39
N CYS A 16 -15.80 -10.75 -17.14
CA CYS A 16 -14.37 -10.52 -16.81
C CYS A 16 -13.86 -9.07 -16.97
N GLU A 17 -14.39 -8.27 -17.90
CA GLU A 17 -14.12 -6.80 -17.93
C GLU A 17 -14.85 -6.06 -16.79
N ASN A 18 -15.88 -6.70 -16.21
CA ASN A 18 -16.75 -6.18 -15.16
C ASN A 18 -16.25 -6.49 -13.74
N GLU A 19 -15.25 -7.36 -13.57
CA GLU A 19 -14.81 -7.79 -12.23
C GLU A 19 -14.09 -6.66 -11.47
N VAL A 20 -13.14 -5.97 -12.12
CA VAL A 20 -12.41 -4.84 -11.50
C VAL A 20 -13.36 -3.67 -11.26
N GLU A 21 -14.22 -3.34 -12.22
CA GLU A 21 -15.21 -2.27 -12.06
C GLU A 21 -16.21 -2.58 -10.95
N GLY A 22 -16.71 -3.83 -10.87
CA GLY A 22 -17.58 -4.29 -9.81
C GLY A 22 -16.93 -4.20 -8.43
N VAL A 23 -15.66 -4.59 -8.31
CA VAL A 23 -14.87 -4.42 -7.09
C VAL A 23 -14.66 -2.95 -6.75
N HIS A 24 -14.33 -2.10 -7.73
CA HIS A 24 -14.17 -0.66 -7.52
C HIS A 24 -15.45 -0.01 -7.03
N LYS A 25 -16.61 -0.39 -7.58
CA LYS A 25 -17.91 0.09 -7.12
C LYS A 25 -18.16 -0.27 -5.64
N GLN A 26 -17.95 -1.53 -5.28
CA GLN A 26 -18.11 -2.00 -3.90
C GLN A 26 -17.14 -1.33 -2.91
N ILE A 27 -15.89 -1.08 -3.33
CA ILE A 27 -14.91 -0.34 -2.52
C ILE A 27 -15.34 1.12 -2.39
N ALA A 28 -15.79 1.75 -3.48
CA ALA A 28 -16.18 3.16 -3.50
C ALA A 28 -17.33 3.44 -2.53
N GLU A 29 -18.29 2.52 -2.40
CA GLU A 29 -19.40 2.59 -1.44
C GLU A 29 -18.95 2.65 0.03
N GLN A 30 -17.71 2.22 0.33
CA GLN A 30 -17.10 2.29 1.67
C GLN A 30 -16.29 3.57 1.91
N LEU A 31 -16.23 4.48 0.92
CA LEU A 31 -15.49 5.73 1.02
C LEU A 31 -16.40 6.88 1.46
N PRO A 32 -15.85 7.93 2.12
CA PRO A 32 -16.63 9.12 2.49
C PRO A 32 -17.38 9.75 1.31
N ASN A 33 -16.77 9.77 0.13
CA ASN A 33 -17.40 10.26 -1.09
C ASN A 33 -17.16 9.30 -2.27
N PRO A 34 -18.07 8.33 -2.50
CA PRO A 34 -17.92 7.30 -3.53
C PRO A 34 -17.68 7.84 -4.93
N LYS A 35 -18.32 8.96 -5.29
CA LYS A 35 -18.24 9.57 -6.63
C LYS A 35 -16.88 10.19 -6.95
N THR A 36 -16.04 10.33 -5.94
CA THR A 36 -14.69 10.93 -6.07
C THR A 36 -13.59 9.90 -5.92
N ALA A 37 -13.95 8.61 -5.85
CA ALA A 37 -13.01 7.50 -5.75
C ALA A 37 -11.99 7.55 -6.90
N LYS A 38 -10.72 7.46 -6.54
CA LYS A 38 -9.61 7.32 -7.47
C LYS A 38 -8.84 6.07 -7.11
N PHE A 39 -8.79 5.14 -8.04
CA PHE A 39 -8.04 3.90 -7.93
C PHE A 39 -6.69 4.04 -8.62
N GLY A 40 -5.66 3.46 -8.02
CA GLY A 40 -4.29 3.51 -8.49
C GLY A 40 -3.56 2.21 -8.24
N ASN A 41 -2.49 1.99 -9.01
CA ASN A 41 -1.62 0.80 -8.97
C ASN A 41 -2.40 -0.52 -8.90
N VAL A 42 -3.49 -0.62 -9.66
CA VAL A 42 -4.36 -1.81 -9.69
C VAL A 42 -3.66 -2.94 -10.44
N ARG A 43 -3.64 -4.13 -9.83
CA ARG A 43 -3.08 -5.36 -10.41
C ARG A 43 -3.94 -6.56 -10.03
N ILE A 44 -3.89 -7.58 -10.87
CA ILE A 44 -4.55 -8.87 -10.65
C ILE A 44 -3.46 -9.93 -10.58
N ASP A 45 -3.43 -10.74 -9.53
CA ASP A 45 -2.48 -11.85 -9.40
C ASP A 45 -2.95 -13.09 -10.18
N LYS A 46 -2.15 -14.16 -10.12
CA LYS A 46 -2.46 -15.43 -10.83
C LYS A 46 -3.66 -16.16 -10.24
N GLN A 47 -4.03 -15.87 -9.01
CA GLN A 47 -5.15 -16.43 -8.27
C GLN A 47 -6.43 -15.60 -8.47
N GLY A 48 -6.34 -14.47 -9.19
CA GLY A 48 -7.44 -13.56 -9.45
C GLY A 48 -7.68 -12.56 -8.32
N ALA A 49 -6.79 -12.45 -7.32
CA ALA A 49 -6.91 -11.40 -6.32
C ALA A 49 -6.55 -10.04 -6.94
N ILE A 50 -7.34 -9.02 -6.62
CA ILE A 50 -7.16 -7.65 -7.14
C ILE A 50 -6.56 -6.78 -6.03
N CYS A 51 -5.33 -6.35 -6.23
CA CYS A 51 -4.59 -5.47 -5.33
C CYS A 51 -4.57 -4.05 -5.89
N GLY A 52 -4.60 -3.05 -5.00
CA GLY A 52 -4.39 -1.67 -5.42
C GLY A 52 -4.53 -0.66 -4.28
N GLN A 53 -4.55 0.61 -4.64
CA GLN A 53 -4.83 1.69 -3.70
C GLN A 53 -6.03 2.51 -4.17
N VAL A 54 -6.74 3.06 -3.20
CA VAL A 54 -7.90 3.92 -3.41
C VAL A 54 -7.82 5.15 -2.53
N ARG A 55 -8.35 6.27 -3.04
CA ARG A 55 -8.65 7.46 -2.23
C ARG A 55 -9.96 8.11 -2.67
N SER A 56 -10.58 8.88 -1.79
CA SER A 56 -11.69 9.77 -2.14
C SER A 56 -11.47 11.16 -1.54
N LYS A 57 -12.36 12.08 -1.87
CA LYS A 57 -12.52 13.32 -1.11
C LYS A 57 -13.27 13.08 0.19
N ASP A 58 -13.00 13.92 1.18
CA ASP A 58 -13.83 14.11 2.37
C ASP A 58 -14.98 15.09 2.09
N ASP A 59 -15.79 15.39 3.11
CA ASP A 59 -16.93 16.30 3.04
C ASP A 59 -16.52 17.75 2.73
N ALA A 60 -15.27 18.12 3.04
CA ALA A 60 -14.69 19.42 2.70
C ALA A 60 -14.13 19.46 1.25
N GLY A 61 -14.25 18.38 0.49
CA GLY A 61 -13.79 18.28 -0.89
C GLY A 61 -12.28 18.08 -1.03
N LYS A 62 -11.56 17.81 0.08
CA LYS A 62 -10.12 17.54 0.09
C LYS A 62 -9.86 16.06 -0.11
N PHE A 63 -8.89 15.70 -0.95
CA PHE A 63 -8.47 14.31 -1.07
C PHE A 63 -7.82 13.80 0.21
N LEU A 64 -8.34 12.69 0.72
CA LEU A 64 -7.67 11.89 1.73
C LEU A 64 -6.46 11.16 1.10
N PRO A 65 -5.47 10.76 1.90
CA PRO A 65 -4.40 9.89 1.43
C PRO A 65 -4.94 8.61 0.80
N TYR A 66 -4.15 8.00 -0.09
CA TYR A 66 -4.44 6.65 -0.54
C TYR A 66 -4.38 5.66 0.62
N ARG A 67 -5.17 4.59 0.49
CA ARG A 67 -5.12 3.40 1.32
C ARG A 67 -5.23 2.16 0.45
N SER A 68 -4.57 1.10 0.88
CA SER A 68 -4.46 -0.15 0.14
C SER A 68 -5.71 -0.98 0.31
N TYR A 69 -6.03 -1.76 -0.71
CA TYR A 69 -7.07 -2.76 -0.66
C TYR A 69 -6.62 -4.05 -1.34
N VAL A 70 -7.28 -5.15 -0.97
CA VAL A 70 -7.27 -6.38 -1.74
C VAL A 70 -8.70 -6.89 -1.89
N ALA A 71 -9.04 -7.37 -3.08
CA ALA A 71 -10.25 -8.14 -3.32
C ALA A 71 -9.86 -9.58 -3.64
N ILE A 72 -10.22 -10.50 -2.76
CA ILE A 72 -9.84 -11.91 -2.84
C ILE A 72 -10.95 -12.67 -3.55
N LYS A 73 -10.62 -13.34 -4.65
CA LYS A 73 -11.60 -14.12 -5.43
C LYS A 73 -12.14 -15.28 -4.59
N GLN A 74 -13.46 -15.39 -4.53
CA GLN A 74 -14.24 -16.45 -3.88
C GLN A 74 -15.09 -17.17 -4.93
N ALA A 75 -15.79 -18.24 -4.54
CA ALA A 75 -16.66 -18.99 -5.45
C ALA A 75 -17.72 -18.10 -6.15
N ASP A 76 -18.30 -17.16 -5.40
CA ASP A 76 -19.44 -16.35 -5.86
C ASP A 76 -19.16 -14.84 -5.90
N GLY A 77 -17.89 -14.41 -5.90
CA GLY A 77 -17.54 -12.99 -5.94
C GLY A 77 -16.20 -12.67 -5.31
N TYR A 78 -16.14 -11.55 -4.58
CA TYR A 78 -14.91 -11.05 -3.97
C TYR A 78 -15.09 -10.74 -2.49
N GLN A 79 -14.16 -11.19 -1.67
CA GLN A 79 -13.98 -10.67 -0.31
C GLN A 79 -13.08 -9.44 -0.37
N ILE A 80 -13.58 -8.28 0.00
CA ILE A 80 -12.82 -7.02 -0.02
C ILE A 80 -12.26 -6.71 1.37
N ILE A 81 -10.97 -6.40 1.42
CA ILE A 81 -10.28 -5.87 2.59
C ILE A 81 -9.74 -4.51 2.21
N LEU A 82 -10.09 -3.49 2.99
CA LEU A 82 -9.69 -2.11 2.78
C LEU A 82 -8.98 -1.61 4.03
N ALA A 83 -7.76 -1.10 3.88
CA ALA A 83 -7.03 -0.56 5.02
C ALA A 83 -7.68 0.72 5.57
N ASP A 84 -7.61 0.91 6.88
CA ASP A 84 -8.03 2.18 7.52
C ASP A 84 -7.13 3.34 7.09
N LYS A 85 -5.81 3.11 7.08
CA LYS A 85 -4.75 4.04 6.63
C LYS A 85 -3.65 3.24 5.95
N GLY A 86 -3.05 3.77 4.87
CA GLY A 86 -1.85 3.19 4.27
C GLY A 86 -2.05 1.74 3.82
N SER A 87 -1.51 0.78 4.55
CA SER A 87 -1.66 -0.67 4.29
C SER A 87 -1.74 -1.43 5.62
N ASN A 88 -1.98 -2.74 5.58
CA ASN A 88 -1.93 -3.61 6.77
C ASN A 88 -1.35 -4.98 6.42
N LEU A 89 -0.98 -5.75 7.45
CA LEU A 89 -0.33 -7.04 7.25
C LEU A 89 -1.17 -8.02 6.41
N GLN A 90 -2.48 -8.09 6.63
CA GLN A 90 -3.36 -9.01 5.88
C GLN A 90 -3.38 -8.71 4.38
N ILE A 91 -3.42 -7.42 4.00
CA ILE A 91 -3.31 -7.00 2.60
C ILE A 91 -1.91 -7.37 2.07
N ARG A 92 -0.86 -7.14 2.86
CA ARG A 92 0.53 -7.44 2.46
C ARG A 92 0.83 -8.93 2.27
N GLU A 93 0.13 -9.83 2.97
CA GLU A 93 0.30 -11.28 2.77
C GLU A 93 -0.13 -11.71 1.36
N ILE A 94 -1.06 -10.98 0.74
CA ILE A 94 -1.57 -11.27 -0.61
C ILE A 94 -0.90 -10.36 -1.64
N CYS A 95 -0.83 -9.07 -1.33
CA CYS A 95 -0.35 -8.03 -2.24
C CYS A 95 1.16 -7.76 -2.13
N GLY A 96 1.89 -8.52 -1.32
CA GLY A 96 3.34 -8.40 -1.15
C GLY A 96 3.76 -7.45 -0.04
N GLY A 97 5.00 -7.62 0.42
CA GLY A 97 5.60 -6.82 1.49
C GLY A 97 5.39 -7.36 2.91
N ALA A 98 4.73 -8.52 3.09
CA ALA A 98 4.52 -9.09 4.42
C ALA A 98 5.81 -9.46 5.13
N ASP A 99 6.76 -10.09 4.45
CA ASP A 99 8.06 -10.44 5.04
C ASP A 99 8.87 -9.19 5.43
N LEU A 100 8.73 -8.10 4.66
CA LEU A 100 9.34 -6.81 5.00
C LEU A 100 8.70 -6.22 6.26
N GLN A 101 7.36 -6.20 6.32
CA GLN A 101 6.63 -5.72 7.51
C GLN A 101 6.95 -6.54 8.75
N ARG A 102 6.93 -7.87 8.68
CA ARG A 102 7.22 -8.76 9.83
C ARG A 102 8.64 -8.56 10.37
N ARG A 103 9.62 -8.34 9.49
CA ARG A 103 10.99 -8.00 9.91
C ARG A 103 11.06 -6.62 10.54
N ALA A 104 10.40 -5.63 9.96
CA ALA A 104 10.32 -4.29 10.55
C ALA A 104 9.71 -4.33 11.96
N ASP A 105 8.62 -5.08 12.13
CA ASP A 105 7.93 -5.25 13.41
C ASP A 105 8.82 -5.97 14.44
N ALA A 106 9.57 -7.00 14.02
CA ALA A 106 10.51 -7.71 14.89
C ALA A 106 11.67 -6.84 15.41
N LEU A 107 12.00 -5.76 14.69
CA LEU A 107 13.05 -4.82 15.03
C LEU A 107 12.51 -3.49 15.59
N ALA A 108 11.19 -3.32 15.71
CA ALA A 108 10.56 -2.02 15.95
C ALA A 108 11.00 -1.35 17.27
N ASP A 109 11.32 -2.16 18.29
CA ASP A 109 11.73 -1.71 19.63
C ASP A 109 13.24 -1.77 19.85
N GLN A 110 14.02 -2.20 18.85
CA GLN A 110 15.47 -2.24 18.94
C GLN A 110 16.07 -0.84 18.66
N PRO A 111 17.25 -0.52 19.22
CA PRO A 111 17.95 0.71 18.87
C PRO A 111 18.28 0.76 17.38
N ALA A 112 18.06 1.92 16.75
CA ALA A 112 18.37 2.17 15.34
C ALA A 112 19.45 3.25 15.21
N PRO A 113 20.72 2.96 15.57
CA PRO A 113 21.78 3.96 15.65
C PRO A 113 22.13 4.59 14.29
N GLU A 114 21.85 3.87 13.20
CA GLU A 114 22.09 4.34 11.83
C GLU A 114 20.88 5.08 11.23
N GLY A 115 19.79 5.21 12.01
CA GLY A 115 18.56 5.89 11.58
C GLY A 115 17.51 4.94 11.00
N TRP A 116 16.59 5.50 10.21
CA TRP A 116 15.41 4.82 9.68
C TRP A 116 15.26 5.05 8.18
N ASP A 117 14.83 4.04 7.43
CA ASP A 117 14.43 4.19 6.04
C ASP A 117 12.93 3.97 5.88
N VAL A 118 12.38 4.52 4.80
CA VAL A 118 11.14 4.04 4.20
C VAL A 118 11.50 3.17 3.00
N GLU A 119 11.35 1.87 3.14
CA GLU A 119 11.58 0.93 2.03
C GLU A 119 10.28 0.76 1.24
N ILE A 120 10.33 1.08 -0.05
CA ILE A 120 9.18 0.86 -0.94
C ILE A 120 8.98 -0.64 -1.12
N VAL A 121 7.75 -1.10 -0.90
CA VAL A 121 7.39 -2.50 -1.10
C VAL A 121 7.60 -2.81 -2.58
N GLN A 122 8.33 -3.88 -2.84
CA GLN A 122 8.53 -4.37 -4.20
C GLN A 122 7.70 -5.62 -4.42
N GLY A 123 7.25 -5.80 -5.65
CA GLY A 123 6.49 -6.97 -6.05
C GLY A 123 5.73 -6.71 -7.34
N PRO A 124 4.95 -7.70 -7.80
CA PRO A 124 4.10 -7.57 -8.99
C PRO A 124 3.23 -6.31 -8.96
N ASN A 125 2.91 -5.84 -7.76
CA ASN A 125 1.98 -4.74 -7.49
C ASN A 125 2.54 -3.34 -7.69
N MET A 126 3.86 -3.17 -7.82
CA MET A 126 4.49 -1.83 -7.79
C MET A 126 5.12 -1.39 -9.11
N GLY A 127 5.01 -2.23 -10.15
CA GLY A 127 5.52 -1.94 -11.49
C GLY A 127 7.03 -2.16 -11.61
N ALA A 128 7.60 -1.76 -12.75
CA ALA A 128 9.04 -1.81 -12.94
C ALA A 128 9.75 -0.84 -11.99
N LEU A 129 10.96 -1.18 -11.56
CA LEU A 129 11.81 -0.32 -10.72
C LEU A 129 11.97 1.07 -11.34
N SER A 130 12.17 1.14 -12.66
CA SER A 130 12.27 2.38 -13.44
C SER A 130 11.04 3.27 -13.27
N ASP A 131 9.84 2.72 -13.43
CA ASP A 131 8.59 3.48 -13.39
C ASP A 131 8.33 4.05 -12.00
N MET A 132 8.61 3.26 -10.97
CA MET A 132 8.53 3.70 -9.58
C MET A 132 9.52 4.84 -9.31
N THR A 133 10.79 4.70 -9.71
CA THR A 133 11.79 5.77 -9.52
C THR A 133 11.43 7.05 -10.29
N ALA A 134 10.89 6.92 -11.51
CA ALA A 134 10.41 8.06 -12.29
C ALA A 134 9.28 8.80 -11.56
N ARG A 135 8.30 8.08 -11.01
CA ARG A 135 7.20 8.69 -10.23
C ARG A 135 7.68 9.39 -8.96
N LEU A 136 8.70 8.85 -8.30
CA LEU A 136 9.32 9.49 -7.13
C LEU A 136 10.01 10.80 -7.54
N ILE A 137 10.77 10.78 -8.65
CA ILE A 137 11.42 11.98 -9.21
C ILE A 137 10.40 13.04 -9.63
N GLU A 138 9.31 12.65 -10.31
CA GLU A 138 8.22 13.54 -10.71
C GLU A 138 7.55 14.23 -9.50
N LYS A 139 7.54 13.57 -8.34
CA LYS A 139 7.04 14.12 -7.09
C LYS A 139 8.11 14.76 -6.22
N GLN A 140 9.34 14.87 -6.71
CA GLN A 140 10.47 15.42 -6.00
C GLN A 140 10.68 14.73 -4.64
N ILE A 141 10.45 13.41 -4.60
CA ILE A 141 10.66 12.57 -3.43
C ILE A 141 12.07 11.97 -3.56
N PRO A 142 13.05 12.43 -2.76
CA PRO A 142 14.39 11.87 -2.80
C PRO A 142 14.34 10.38 -2.45
N SER A 143 15.03 9.59 -3.27
CA SER A 143 15.13 8.15 -3.09
C SER A 143 16.51 7.67 -3.51
N SER A 144 16.96 6.59 -2.91
CA SER A 144 18.14 5.83 -3.34
C SER A 144 17.73 4.43 -3.78
N VAL A 145 18.55 3.84 -4.64
CA VAL A 145 18.46 2.41 -4.98
C VAL A 145 19.67 1.73 -4.38
N GLU A 146 19.44 0.75 -3.51
CA GLU A 146 20.48 -0.07 -2.91
C GLU A 146 20.30 -1.53 -3.30
N TYR A 147 21.36 -2.33 -3.23
CA TYR A 147 21.27 -3.78 -3.40
C TYR A 147 21.31 -4.45 -2.03
N ARG A 148 20.22 -5.14 -1.66
CA ARG A 148 20.13 -5.97 -0.46
C ARG A 148 19.84 -7.41 -0.88
N ASP A 149 20.71 -8.34 -0.50
CA ASP A 149 20.68 -9.75 -0.94
C ASP A 149 20.59 -9.93 -2.47
N GLY A 150 21.35 -9.12 -3.20
CA GLY A 150 21.37 -9.15 -4.67
C GLY A 150 20.06 -8.66 -5.31
N LYS A 151 19.11 -8.13 -4.54
CA LYS A 151 17.88 -7.51 -5.06
C LYS A 151 17.96 -6.00 -4.90
N PRO A 152 17.64 -5.21 -5.95
CA PRO A 152 17.54 -3.77 -5.78
C PRO A 152 16.39 -3.46 -4.83
N VAL A 153 16.56 -2.54 -3.88
CA VAL A 153 15.53 -1.98 -3.01
C VAL A 153 15.48 -0.47 -3.21
N VAL A 154 14.32 0.14 -3.00
CA VAL A 154 14.19 1.61 -3.05
C VAL A 154 13.93 2.14 -1.67
N LEU A 155 14.77 3.07 -1.24
CA LEU A 155 14.75 3.65 0.08
C LEU A 155 14.50 5.14 0.00
N LEU A 156 13.70 5.66 0.92
CA LEU A 156 13.59 7.07 1.21
C LEU A 156 14.22 7.25 2.60
N GLY A 157 15.42 7.81 2.67
CA GLY A 157 16.20 7.87 3.91
C GLY A 157 17.71 7.96 3.65
N PRO A 158 18.54 7.91 4.70
CA PRO A 158 18.15 7.67 6.09
C PRO A 158 17.50 8.89 6.77
N PHE A 159 16.62 8.62 7.72
CA PHE A 159 15.99 9.58 8.61
C PHE A 159 16.53 9.47 10.04
N PRO A 160 16.69 10.59 10.76
CA PRO A 160 17.24 10.57 12.13
C PRO A 160 16.25 10.00 13.16
N SER A 161 14.96 9.94 12.85
CA SER A 161 13.94 9.40 13.74
C SER A 161 12.90 8.56 13.00
N LYS A 162 12.28 7.62 13.73
CA LYS A 162 11.17 6.81 13.21
C LYS A 162 9.99 7.68 12.80
N ALA A 163 9.72 8.75 13.55
CA ALA A 163 8.63 9.68 13.27
C ALA A 163 8.82 10.40 11.92
N ASP A 164 10.05 10.79 11.57
CA ASP A 164 10.35 11.41 10.28
C ASP A 164 10.17 10.41 9.11
N ALA A 165 10.58 9.16 9.32
CA ALA A 165 10.33 8.09 8.36
C ALA A 165 8.83 7.79 8.20
N GLU A 166 8.06 7.74 9.28
CA GLU A 166 6.60 7.56 9.25
C GLU A 166 5.89 8.73 8.57
N ALA A 167 6.36 9.97 8.77
CA ALA A 167 5.87 11.14 8.04
C ALA A 167 6.14 10.99 6.54
N ARG A 168 7.37 10.60 6.16
CA ARG A 168 7.71 10.34 4.76
C ARG A 168 6.88 9.20 4.14
N GLN A 169 6.63 8.14 4.89
CA GLN A 169 5.77 7.02 4.47
C GLN A 169 4.35 7.53 4.20
N ALA A 170 3.81 8.40 5.07
CA ALA A 170 2.50 8.99 4.86
C ALA A 170 2.47 9.89 3.60
N ASP A 171 3.52 10.68 3.36
CA ASP A 171 3.63 11.55 2.20
C ASP A 171 3.68 10.77 0.88
N VAL A 172 4.50 9.72 0.79
CA VAL A 172 4.59 8.91 -0.43
C VAL A 172 3.27 8.18 -0.72
N MET A 173 2.59 7.68 0.32
CA MET A 173 1.26 7.11 0.20
C MET A 173 0.25 8.16 -0.28
N ALA A 174 0.23 9.36 0.31
CA ALA A 174 -0.70 10.42 -0.08
C ALA A 174 -0.49 10.91 -1.54
N ALA A 175 0.77 11.05 -1.95
CA ALA A 175 1.14 11.57 -3.27
C ALA A 175 0.96 10.53 -4.39
N LEU A 176 1.33 9.28 -4.14
CA LEU A 176 1.49 8.26 -5.18
C LEU A 176 0.68 6.98 -4.95
N GLY A 177 0.13 6.75 -3.76
CA GLY A 177 -0.44 5.45 -3.39
C GLY A 177 0.62 4.34 -3.40
N THR A 178 1.88 4.70 -3.15
CA THR A 178 3.00 3.75 -3.15
C THR A 178 3.08 3.11 -1.77
N ASP A 179 2.93 1.79 -1.73
CA ASP A 179 3.04 1.03 -0.48
C ASP A 179 4.51 0.89 -0.06
N SER A 180 4.76 1.03 1.24
CA SER A 180 6.10 1.06 1.81
C SER A 180 6.09 0.68 3.29
N VAL A 181 7.26 0.37 3.83
CA VAL A 181 7.45 -0.04 5.23
C VAL A 181 8.57 0.81 5.83
N VAL A 182 8.35 1.31 7.05
CA VAL A 182 9.41 1.97 7.84
C VAL A 182 10.29 0.90 8.45
N ILE A 183 11.59 0.96 8.19
CA ILE A 183 12.59 -0.01 8.66
C ILE A 183 13.76 0.73 9.31
N GLN A 184 14.56 0.03 10.11
CA GLN A 184 15.84 0.57 10.54
C GLN A 184 16.81 0.65 9.34
N HIS A 185 17.59 1.72 9.27
CA HIS A 185 18.62 1.89 8.25
C HIS A 185 19.76 0.87 8.45
N GLY A 186 20.40 0.46 7.36
CA GLY A 186 21.55 -0.46 7.39
C GLY A 186 21.22 -1.94 7.67
N VAL A 187 19.98 -2.27 8.04
CA VAL A 187 19.60 -3.67 8.28
C VAL A 187 19.43 -4.42 6.96
N THR A 188 20.27 -5.43 6.74
CA THR A 188 20.16 -6.34 5.60
C THR A 188 18.96 -7.27 5.74
N ARG A 189 18.43 -7.70 4.58
CA ARG A 189 17.23 -8.53 4.50
C ARG A 189 17.52 -9.98 4.93
#